data_AF-A0AAJ6UW33-F1
#
_entry.id   AF-A0AAJ6UW33-F1
#
_cell.length_a   1.000
_cell.length_b   1.000
_cell.length_c   1.000
_cell.angle_alpha   90.00
_cell.angle_beta   90.00
_cell.angle_gamma   90.00
#
_symmetry.space_group_name_H-M   'P 1'
#
loop_
_entity.id
_entity.type
_entity.pdbx_description
1 polymer ?
#
loop_
_entity_poly.entity_id
_entity_poly.type
_entity_poly.pdbx_seq_one_letter_code
_entity_poly.pdbx_strand_id
1 'polypeptide(L)'
;MAGYPGTVEDEESLYSGKNPHPSATTPMAEVVQNEGGIQKKKSPTLIEMLGLEDLFSLTTWRASVAELLGTAVLVFALDTIVISTIQTQTKTPNLILSTLVAIIVTILLLATYPISGGHINPVVTFAALLTGLISISKAFIYILAQCVGGIVGALALKVVVNSEIEQTFSLGGCTLTVVAPGPDGPTVVGLETGQALWLEIICGFVFLFASVWMAFDHRQAKGLGRVNVLIIVGIVLGLLVYVSTTVTATKGYAGAGLNPARCLGPAIVRGGHLWNGHWVFWVGPAIACVAFAIYTKVIPSHLSHTME
;
A
#
# COMPACT_ATOMS: atom_id res chain seq x y z
N MET A 1 -62.50 -12.39 -19.89
CA MET A 1 -62.33 -13.66 -19.15
C MET A 1 -61.50 -13.34 -17.92
N ALA A 2 -62.00 -13.69 -16.72
CA ALA A 2 -61.29 -13.47 -15.46
C ALA A 2 -60.39 -14.68 -15.14
N GLY A 3 -59.35 -14.47 -14.34
CA GLY A 3 -58.51 -15.55 -13.81
C GLY A 3 -58.47 -15.53 -12.28
N TYR A 4 -58.19 -16.69 -11.69
CA TYR A 4 -57.45 -16.94 -10.44
C TYR A 4 -57.48 -18.45 -10.15
N PRO A 5 -56.41 -19.02 -9.59
CA PRO A 5 -56.60 -20.05 -8.55
C PRO A 5 -55.62 -19.94 -7.37
N GLY A 6 -56.16 -20.06 -6.16
CA GLY A 6 -55.52 -20.73 -5.01
C GLY A 6 -56.12 -22.14 -4.87
N THR A 7 -55.88 -22.97 -3.85
CA THR A 7 -54.97 -22.99 -2.68
C THR A 7 -55.01 -24.44 -2.15
N VAL A 8 -54.06 -24.89 -1.30
CA VAL A 8 -54.08 -26.25 -0.73
C VAL A 8 -53.71 -26.24 0.76
N GLU A 9 -54.48 -27.02 1.53
CA GLU A 9 -54.53 -27.20 2.99
C GLU A 9 -54.97 -28.68 3.22
N ASP A 10 -54.67 -29.42 4.28
CA ASP A 10 -53.63 -29.39 5.33
C ASP A 10 -53.67 -30.76 6.07
N GLU A 11 -52.57 -31.32 6.60
CA GLU A 11 -52.64 -32.52 7.47
C GLU A 11 -51.48 -32.69 8.49
N GLU A 12 -51.79 -33.21 9.68
CA GLU A 12 -50.91 -33.32 10.87
C GLU A 12 -50.27 -34.73 11.05
N SER A 13 -49.19 -34.81 11.84
CA SER A 13 -49.18 -35.50 13.17
C SER A 13 -47.87 -36.22 13.60
N LEU A 14 -47.79 -36.49 14.92
CA LEU A 14 -46.84 -37.32 15.70
C LEU A 14 -45.41 -36.79 15.98
N TYR A 15 -45.17 -36.36 17.23
CA TYR A 15 -44.64 -37.23 18.31
C TYR A 15 -44.86 -36.60 19.71
N SER A 16 -44.90 -37.42 20.76
CA SER A 16 -45.50 -37.06 22.06
C SER A 16 -44.52 -36.92 23.25
N GLY A 17 -44.60 -35.76 23.92
CA GLY A 17 -44.67 -35.55 25.39
C GLY A 17 -43.70 -36.21 26.39
N LYS A 18 -43.06 -35.38 27.23
CA LYS A 18 -42.99 -35.54 28.71
C LYS A 18 -42.63 -34.21 29.42
N ASN A 19 -42.98 -34.11 30.70
CA ASN A 19 -43.27 -32.85 31.43
C ASN A 19 -42.15 -32.36 32.42
N PRO A 20 -42.28 -31.16 33.05
CA PRO A 20 -41.15 -30.33 33.52
C PRO A 20 -40.93 -30.25 35.06
N HIS A 21 -39.80 -29.64 35.48
CA HIS A 21 -39.65 -28.76 36.67
C HIS A 21 -38.25 -28.06 36.68
N PRO A 22 -37.93 -27.06 37.55
CA PRO A 22 -37.21 -25.86 37.10
C PRO A 22 -35.97 -25.47 37.95
N SER A 23 -35.48 -24.25 37.72
CA SER A 23 -34.53 -23.47 38.53
C SER A 23 -33.04 -23.57 38.17
N ALA A 24 -32.57 -22.56 37.43
CA ALA A 24 -31.35 -21.81 37.75
C ALA A 24 -31.40 -20.43 37.08
N THR A 25 -31.37 -19.38 37.89
CA THR A 25 -31.39 -17.96 37.53
C THR A 25 -30.36 -17.57 36.46
N THR A 26 -30.83 -17.09 35.31
CA THR A 26 -30.01 -16.22 34.42
C THR A 26 -29.96 -14.82 35.04
N PRO A 27 -28.77 -14.21 35.26
CA PRO A 27 -28.69 -12.81 35.63
C PRO A 27 -29.29 -11.95 34.53
N MET A 28 -30.12 -10.97 34.90
CA MET A 28 -30.64 -10.00 33.93
C MET A 28 -29.46 -9.27 33.26
N ALA A 29 -29.53 -9.10 31.95
CA ALA A 29 -28.61 -8.23 31.24
C ALA A 29 -28.73 -6.81 31.81
N GLU A 30 -27.66 -6.33 32.42
CA GLU A 30 -27.59 -4.98 32.97
C GLU A 30 -27.67 -3.99 31.81
N VAL A 31 -28.81 -3.28 31.72
CA VAL A 31 -29.05 -2.30 30.66
C VAL A 31 -28.16 -1.11 30.94
N VAL A 32 -26.97 -1.10 30.31
CA VAL A 32 -26.09 0.06 30.29
C VAL A 32 -26.77 1.16 29.49
N GLN A 33 -27.50 2.02 30.19
CA GLN A 33 -27.99 3.28 29.68
C GLN A 33 -26.78 4.18 29.38
N ASN A 34 -26.37 4.19 28.12
CA ASN A 34 -25.25 5.00 27.67
C ASN A 34 -25.77 6.42 27.36
N GLU A 35 -25.85 7.28 28.39
CA GLU A 35 -26.23 8.68 28.21
C GLU A 35 -25.28 9.39 27.24
N GLY A 36 -25.84 10.29 26.41
CA GLY A 36 -25.20 10.88 25.24
C GLY A 36 -24.08 11.90 25.51
N GLY A 37 -23.04 11.49 26.24
CA GLY A 37 -21.82 12.29 26.42
C GLY A 37 -20.95 12.29 25.17
N ILE A 38 -20.85 13.44 24.49
CA ILE A 38 -19.83 13.66 23.44
C ILE A 38 -18.45 13.58 24.11
N GLN A 39 -17.80 12.41 24.01
CA GLN A 39 -16.41 12.26 24.42
C GLN A 39 -15.53 13.13 23.53
N LYS A 40 -15.11 14.29 24.04
CA LYS A 40 -14.01 15.06 23.45
C LYS A 40 -12.78 14.17 23.43
N LYS A 41 -12.44 13.63 22.25
CA LYS A 41 -11.22 12.85 22.01
C LYS A 41 -10.03 13.70 22.44
N LYS A 42 -9.42 13.38 23.58
CA LYS A 42 -8.21 14.06 24.06
C LYS A 42 -7.14 13.97 22.97
N SER A 43 -6.39 15.05 22.76
CA SER A 43 -5.16 14.97 21.98
C SER A 43 -4.24 13.92 22.62
N PRO A 44 -3.65 13.00 21.85
CA PRO A 44 -2.69 12.05 22.40
C PRO A 44 -1.52 12.80 23.04
N THR A 45 -1.00 12.23 24.11
CA THR A 45 0.19 12.72 24.81
C THR A 45 1.44 12.44 24.00
N LEU A 46 2.52 13.20 24.27
CA LEU A 46 3.81 13.02 23.61
C LEU A 46 4.38 11.59 23.77
N ILE A 47 4.07 10.93 24.88
CA ILE A 47 4.50 9.55 25.18
C ILE A 47 3.74 8.56 24.28
N GLU A 48 2.41 8.70 24.17
CA GLU A 48 1.58 7.87 23.27
C GLU A 48 1.92 8.09 21.78
N MET A 49 2.32 9.30 21.38
CA MET A 49 2.82 9.57 20.03
C MET A 49 4.16 8.86 19.74
N LEU A 50 5.04 8.78 20.74
CA LEU A 50 6.36 8.19 20.60
C LEU A 50 6.31 6.65 20.65
N GLY A 51 5.43 6.10 21.50
CA GLY A 51 5.08 4.68 21.57
C GLY A 51 6.26 3.76 21.90
N LEU A 52 6.98 4.04 22.99
CA LEU A 52 8.17 3.26 23.39
C LEU A 52 7.85 1.77 23.64
N GLU A 53 6.62 1.45 24.00
CA GLU A 53 6.10 0.09 24.15
C GLU A 53 6.21 -0.73 22.85
N ASP A 54 6.15 -0.11 21.67
CA ASP A 54 6.34 -0.80 20.38
C ASP A 54 7.75 -1.38 20.22
N LEU A 55 8.77 -0.79 20.85
CA LEU A 55 10.15 -1.28 20.82
C LEU A 55 10.29 -2.65 21.50
N PHE A 56 9.45 -2.94 22.49
CA PHE A 56 9.45 -4.18 23.27
C PHE A 56 8.29 -5.13 22.88
N SER A 57 7.43 -4.70 21.96
CA SER A 57 6.23 -5.44 21.57
C SER A 57 6.54 -6.58 20.60
N LEU A 58 6.36 -7.83 21.06
CA LEU A 58 6.48 -9.03 20.21
C LEU A 58 5.52 -9.02 19.01
N THR A 59 4.36 -8.35 19.10
CA THR A 59 3.45 -8.24 17.95
C THR A 59 3.98 -7.26 16.91
N THR A 60 4.60 -6.16 17.34
CA THR A 60 5.23 -5.18 16.42
C THR A 60 6.47 -5.77 15.75
N TRP A 61 7.28 -6.59 16.45
CA TRP A 61 8.38 -7.32 15.82
C TRP A 61 7.92 -8.44 14.88
N ARG A 62 6.84 -9.18 15.20
CA ARG A 62 6.25 -10.14 14.25
C ARG A 62 5.70 -9.46 12.99
N ALA A 63 5.06 -8.30 13.17
CA ALA A 63 4.59 -7.49 12.06
C ALA A 63 5.74 -6.95 11.21
N SER A 64 6.87 -6.55 11.82
CA SER A 64 8.04 -6.07 11.06
C SER A 64 8.69 -7.17 10.21
N VAL A 65 8.64 -8.44 10.63
CA VAL A 65 9.05 -9.57 9.78
C VAL A 65 8.13 -9.72 8.56
N ALA A 66 6.81 -9.51 8.71
CA ALA A 66 5.89 -9.53 7.58
C ALA A 66 6.10 -8.33 6.63
N GLU A 67 6.43 -7.16 7.14
CA GLU A 67 6.85 -5.99 6.35
C GLU A 67 8.15 -6.27 5.57
N LEU A 68 9.17 -6.84 6.23
CA LEU A 68 10.44 -7.21 5.61
C LEU A 68 10.25 -8.22 4.47
N LEU A 69 9.57 -9.33 4.76
CA LEU A 69 9.33 -10.39 3.76
C LEU A 69 8.40 -9.89 2.64
N GLY A 70 7.36 -9.13 2.99
CA GLY A 70 6.45 -8.50 2.05
C GLY A 70 7.16 -7.56 1.08
N THR A 71 8.01 -6.66 1.58
CA THR A 71 8.81 -5.77 0.72
C THR A 71 9.90 -6.53 -0.05
N ALA A 72 10.49 -7.60 0.51
CA ALA A 72 11.46 -8.43 -0.24
C ALA A 72 10.83 -9.11 -1.46
N VAL A 73 9.66 -9.73 -1.29
CA VAL A 73 8.92 -10.32 -2.42
C VAL A 73 8.40 -9.24 -3.36
N LEU A 74 7.95 -8.08 -2.85
CA LEU A 74 7.53 -6.94 -3.67
C LEU A 74 8.64 -6.45 -4.59
N VAL A 75 9.85 -6.22 -4.06
CA VAL A 75 10.98 -5.72 -4.84
C VAL A 75 11.43 -6.77 -5.86
N PHE A 76 11.64 -8.02 -5.43
CA PHE A 76 11.97 -9.13 -6.32
C PHE A 76 10.97 -9.24 -7.49
N ALA A 77 9.67 -9.25 -7.20
CA ALA A 77 8.64 -9.44 -8.22
C ALA A 77 8.49 -8.21 -9.13
N LEU A 78 8.41 -6.99 -8.58
CA LEU A 78 8.25 -5.77 -9.39
C LEU A 78 9.45 -5.53 -10.30
N ASP A 79 10.68 -5.70 -9.80
CA ASP A 79 11.88 -5.53 -10.61
C ASP A 79 12.00 -6.61 -11.69
N THR A 80 11.62 -7.86 -11.39
CA THR A 80 11.51 -8.93 -12.41
C THR A 80 10.47 -8.57 -13.47
N ILE A 81 9.31 -8.02 -13.09
CA ILE A 81 8.27 -7.58 -14.03
C ILE A 81 8.79 -6.45 -14.92
N VAL A 82 9.52 -5.47 -14.37
CA VAL A 82 10.15 -4.38 -15.14
C VAL A 82 11.13 -4.94 -16.16
N ILE A 83 12.09 -5.77 -15.74
CA ILE A 83 13.08 -6.41 -16.62
C ILE A 83 12.39 -7.19 -17.74
N SER A 84 11.48 -8.11 -17.37
CA SER A 84 10.75 -8.98 -18.31
C SER A 84 9.96 -8.17 -19.33
N THR A 85 9.27 -7.11 -18.89
CA THR A 85 8.44 -6.29 -19.77
C THR A 85 9.27 -5.52 -20.81
N ILE A 86 10.43 -4.96 -20.41
CA ILE A 86 11.33 -4.25 -21.33
C ILE A 86 12.02 -5.26 -22.26
N GLN A 87 12.48 -6.40 -21.74
CA GLN A 87 13.15 -7.44 -22.51
C GLN A 87 12.25 -8.08 -23.58
N THR A 88 10.95 -8.23 -23.31
CA THR A 88 10.00 -8.89 -24.24
C THR A 88 9.64 -8.03 -25.46
N GLN A 89 10.01 -6.73 -25.49
CA GLN A 89 9.79 -5.83 -26.64
C GLN A 89 8.34 -5.84 -27.18
N THR A 90 7.36 -5.88 -26.28
CA THR A 90 5.94 -5.93 -26.66
C THR A 90 5.45 -4.59 -27.25
N LYS A 91 4.29 -4.59 -27.91
CA LYS A 91 3.68 -3.36 -28.46
C LYS A 91 3.10 -2.42 -27.39
N THR A 92 2.80 -2.95 -26.20
CA THR A 92 2.11 -2.22 -25.12
C THR A 92 2.77 -2.49 -23.75
N PRO A 93 4.09 -2.26 -23.60
CA PRO A 93 4.84 -2.65 -22.42
C PRO A 93 4.31 -1.98 -21.15
N ASN A 94 4.05 -0.67 -21.20
CA ASN A 94 3.55 0.10 -20.05
C ASN A 94 2.23 -0.46 -19.49
N LEU A 95 1.33 -0.94 -20.36
CA LEU A 95 0.03 -1.51 -19.94
C LEU A 95 0.19 -2.90 -19.29
N ILE A 96 1.11 -3.71 -19.80
CA ILE A 96 1.44 -5.02 -19.22
C ILE A 96 2.10 -4.81 -17.85
N LEU A 97 3.09 -3.93 -17.76
CA LEU A 97 3.75 -3.52 -16.52
C LEU A 97 2.72 -3.06 -15.48
N SER A 98 1.87 -2.08 -15.82
CA SER A 98 0.87 -1.55 -14.88
C SER A 98 -0.13 -2.60 -14.38
N THR A 99 -0.55 -3.51 -15.27
CA THR A 99 -1.49 -4.57 -14.92
C THR A 99 -0.86 -5.58 -13.97
N LEU A 100 0.37 -6.01 -14.26
CA LEU A 100 1.12 -6.93 -13.40
C LEU A 100 1.47 -6.31 -12.05
N VAL A 101 1.85 -5.02 -12.01
CA VAL A 101 2.03 -4.25 -10.77
C VAL A 101 0.76 -4.25 -9.93
N ALA A 102 -0.39 -3.93 -10.53
CA ALA A 102 -1.66 -3.91 -9.80
C ALA A 102 -2.02 -5.26 -9.18
N ILE A 103 -1.84 -6.35 -9.94
CA ILE A 103 -2.11 -7.73 -9.48
C ILE A 103 -1.17 -8.12 -8.35
N ILE A 104 0.15 -7.99 -8.53
CA ILE A 104 1.12 -8.47 -7.53
C ILE A 104 1.05 -7.66 -6.23
N VAL A 105 0.85 -6.35 -6.30
CA VAL A 105 0.67 -5.51 -5.11
C VAL A 105 -0.61 -5.90 -4.39
N THR A 106 -1.73 -6.11 -5.09
CA THR A 106 -2.98 -6.61 -4.46
C THR A 106 -2.75 -7.92 -3.71
N ILE A 107 -2.05 -8.88 -4.31
CA ILE A 107 -1.77 -10.19 -3.68
C ILE A 107 -0.89 -10.03 -2.43
N LEU A 108 0.17 -9.21 -2.50
CA LEU A 108 1.07 -8.99 -1.36
C LEU A 108 0.39 -8.21 -0.23
N LEU A 109 -0.49 -7.26 -0.55
CA LEU A 109 -1.34 -6.59 0.44
C LEU A 109 -2.28 -7.59 1.12
N LEU A 110 -2.97 -8.46 0.36
CA LEU A 110 -3.85 -9.49 0.94
C LEU A 110 -3.11 -10.46 1.86
N ALA A 111 -1.86 -10.81 1.53
CA ALA A 111 -1.01 -11.70 2.34
C ALA A 111 -0.47 -11.03 3.62
N THR A 112 -0.10 -9.75 3.57
CA THR A 112 0.57 -9.04 4.68
C THR A 112 -0.39 -8.28 5.59
N TYR A 113 -1.51 -7.80 5.06
CA TYR A 113 -2.49 -6.99 5.81
C TYR A 113 -2.97 -7.62 7.13
N PRO A 114 -3.29 -8.94 7.21
CA PRO A 114 -3.71 -9.56 8.46
C PRO A 114 -2.64 -9.58 9.57
N ILE A 115 -1.37 -9.40 9.22
CA ILE A 115 -0.23 -9.53 10.15
C ILE A 115 0.30 -8.16 10.57
N SER A 116 0.52 -7.26 9.62
CA SER A 116 1.18 -5.97 9.85
C SER A 116 0.32 -4.74 9.54
N GLY A 117 -0.83 -4.91 8.87
CA GLY A 117 -1.52 -3.85 8.14
C GLY A 117 -1.05 -3.71 6.68
N GLY A 118 -0.01 -4.44 6.27
CA GLY A 118 0.43 -4.57 4.88
C GLY A 118 0.87 -3.24 4.28
N HIS A 119 1.77 -2.52 4.94
CA HIS A 119 2.24 -1.24 4.41
C HIS A 119 3.19 -1.47 3.24
N ILE A 120 4.18 -2.36 3.42
CA ILE A 120 5.23 -2.81 2.49
C ILE A 120 5.96 -1.69 1.73
N ASN A 121 5.85 -0.47 2.25
CA ASN A 121 6.21 0.80 1.61
C ASN A 121 6.39 1.89 2.70
N PRO A 122 7.55 2.58 2.73
CA PRO A 122 7.78 3.70 3.64
C PRO A 122 6.77 4.85 3.50
N VAL A 123 6.18 5.07 2.31
CA VAL A 123 5.17 6.12 2.05
C VAL A 123 3.88 5.84 2.80
N VAL A 124 3.37 4.61 2.72
CA VAL A 124 2.16 4.20 3.46
C VAL A 124 2.41 4.30 4.96
N THR A 125 3.59 3.90 5.41
CA THR A 125 4.00 3.95 6.81
C THR A 125 4.15 5.37 7.34
N PHE A 126 4.78 6.26 6.58
CA PHE A 126 4.94 7.66 6.96
C PHE A 126 3.61 8.43 6.90
N ALA A 127 2.74 8.13 5.92
CA ALA A 127 1.37 8.64 5.90
C ALA A 127 0.56 8.17 7.12
N ALA A 128 0.66 6.88 7.52
CA ALA A 128 0.02 6.35 8.72
C ALA A 128 0.53 7.02 10.01
N LEU A 129 1.82 7.36 10.07
CA LEU A 129 2.40 8.13 11.18
C LEU A 129 1.81 9.55 11.23
N LEU A 130 1.82 10.28 10.11
CA LEU A 130 1.36 11.67 10.07
C LEU A 130 -0.15 11.84 10.28
N THR A 131 -0.95 10.80 9.99
CA THR A 131 -2.39 10.74 10.32
C THR A 131 -2.67 10.21 11.73
N GLY A 132 -1.65 9.75 12.46
CA GLY A 132 -1.77 9.28 13.85
C GLY A 132 -2.35 7.86 14.01
N LEU A 133 -2.20 7.01 13.00
CA LEU A 133 -2.62 5.60 13.03
C LEU A 133 -1.58 4.65 13.64
N ILE A 134 -0.31 5.04 13.64
CA ILE A 134 0.81 4.30 14.26
C ILE A 134 1.73 5.26 15.02
N SER A 135 2.44 4.73 16.02
CA SER A 135 3.46 5.46 16.78
C SER A 135 4.72 5.76 15.95
N ILE A 136 5.52 6.72 16.40
CA ILE A 136 6.84 7.02 15.82
C ILE A 136 7.74 5.78 15.86
N SER A 137 7.78 5.06 16.98
CA SER A 137 8.61 3.86 17.15
C SER A 137 8.21 2.75 16.17
N LYS A 138 6.91 2.48 16.01
CA LYS A 138 6.42 1.49 15.05
C LYS A 138 6.69 1.88 13.60
N ALA A 139 6.50 3.15 13.26
CA ALA A 139 6.82 3.67 11.93
C ALA A 139 8.30 3.49 11.59
N PHE A 140 9.21 3.78 12.53
CA PHE A 140 10.64 3.56 12.37
C PHE A 140 11.00 2.08 12.16
N ILE A 141 10.46 1.18 13.00
CA ILE A 141 10.66 -0.28 12.86
C ILE A 141 10.20 -0.76 11.48
N TYR A 142 9.01 -0.33 11.03
CA TYR A 142 8.45 -0.72 9.74
C TYR A 142 9.29 -0.20 8.57
N ILE A 143 9.70 1.07 8.58
CA ILE A 143 10.53 1.66 7.51
C ILE A 143 11.88 0.94 7.43
N LEU A 144 12.52 0.65 8.57
CA LEU A 144 13.77 -0.11 8.58
C LEU A 144 13.58 -1.52 8.03
N ALA A 145 12.53 -2.24 8.45
CA ALA A 145 12.19 -3.57 7.97
C ALA A 145 11.92 -3.58 6.45
N GLN A 146 11.17 -2.60 5.94
CA GLN A 146 10.91 -2.43 4.50
C GLN A 146 12.20 -2.17 3.72
N CYS A 147 13.09 -1.32 4.23
CA CYS A 147 14.39 -1.04 3.58
C CYS A 147 15.28 -2.28 3.51
N VAL A 148 15.39 -3.02 4.62
CA VAL A 148 16.11 -4.31 4.65
C VAL A 148 15.46 -5.31 3.70
N GLY A 149 14.12 -5.39 3.69
CA GLY A 149 13.35 -6.20 2.76
C GLY A 149 13.68 -5.87 1.30
N GLY A 150 13.69 -4.59 0.92
CA GLY A 150 14.03 -4.16 -0.43
C GLY A 150 15.45 -4.54 -0.85
N ILE A 151 16.43 -4.44 0.05
CA ILE A 151 17.80 -4.93 -0.19
C ILE A 151 17.79 -6.46 -0.41
N VAL A 152 17.09 -7.22 0.43
CA VAL A 152 16.97 -8.69 0.30
C VAL A 152 16.30 -9.09 -1.02
N GLY A 153 15.25 -8.38 -1.44
CA GLY A 153 14.57 -8.61 -2.73
C GLY A 153 15.48 -8.35 -3.93
N ALA A 154 16.23 -7.25 -3.90
CA ALA A 154 17.21 -6.93 -4.94
C ALA A 154 18.41 -7.89 -4.97
N LEU A 155 18.88 -8.37 -3.81
CA LEU A 155 19.89 -9.42 -3.71
C LEU A 155 19.38 -10.75 -4.29
N ALA A 156 18.15 -11.15 -3.96
CA ALA A 156 17.52 -12.35 -4.51
C ALA A 156 17.40 -12.27 -6.04
N LEU A 157 17.01 -11.11 -6.58
CA LEU A 157 16.96 -10.89 -8.02
C LEU A 157 18.35 -11.01 -8.66
N LYS A 158 19.38 -10.38 -8.07
CA LYS A 158 20.77 -10.46 -8.54
C LYS A 158 21.33 -11.88 -8.59
N VAL A 159 20.87 -12.78 -7.72
CA VAL A 159 21.25 -14.21 -7.76
C VAL A 159 20.59 -14.96 -8.92
N VAL A 160 19.40 -14.53 -9.36
CA VAL A 160 18.61 -15.19 -10.42
C VAL A 160 18.97 -14.69 -11.82
N VAL A 161 19.30 -13.40 -11.97
CA VAL A 161 19.67 -12.82 -13.28
C VAL A 161 21.16 -13.00 -13.60
N ASN A 162 21.48 -13.12 -14.89
CA ASN A 162 22.88 -13.09 -15.32
C ASN A 162 23.45 -11.65 -15.28
N SER A 163 24.77 -11.53 -15.36
CA SER A 163 25.45 -10.23 -15.31
C SER A 163 25.08 -9.28 -16.45
N GLU A 164 24.70 -9.80 -17.62
CA GLU A 164 24.26 -8.98 -18.76
C GLU A 164 22.91 -8.27 -18.45
N ILE A 165 21.95 -9.00 -17.89
CA ILE A 165 20.65 -8.49 -17.44
C ILE A 165 20.82 -7.53 -16.26
N GLU A 166 21.68 -7.87 -15.28
CA GLU A 166 22.02 -6.97 -14.16
C GLU A 166 22.53 -5.60 -14.67
N GLN A 167 23.42 -5.60 -15.67
CA GLN A 167 24.03 -4.40 -16.21
C GLN A 167 23.08 -3.62 -17.12
N THR A 168 22.32 -4.31 -17.97
CA THR A 168 21.44 -3.70 -18.99
C THR A 168 20.21 -3.03 -18.36
N PHE A 169 19.64 -3.64 -17.33
CA PHE A 169 18.39 -3.19 -16.71
C PHE A 169 18.54 -2.64 -15.30
N SER A 170 19.78 -2.52 -14.78
CA SER A 170 20.07 -2.02 -13.43
C SER A 170 19.26 -2.69 -12.31
N LEU A 171 19.04 -4.01 -12.41
CA LEU A 171 18.14 -4.79 -11.54
C LEU A 171 16.71 -4.22 -11.43
N GLY A 172 16.18 -3.58 -12.48
CA GLY A 172 14.84 -2.97 -12.45
C GLY A 172 14.72 -1.72 -11.58
N GLY A 173 15.83 -1.23 -11.01
CA GLY A 173 15.86 -0.12 -10.07
C GLY A 173 15.35 1.22 -10.62
N CYS A 174 14.93 2.10 -9.71
CA CYS A 174 14.42 3.41 -10.08
C CYS A 174 15.53 4.32 -10.64
N THR A 175 15.42 4.74 -11.90
CA THR A 175 16.35 5.65 -12.59
C THR A 175 15.68 6.98 -12.92
N LEU A 176 16.39 8.09 -12.69
CA LEU A 176 16.05 9.40 -13.26
C LEU A 176 16.62 9.55 -14.67
N THR A 177 17.92 9.25 -14.80
CA THR A 177 18.68 9.35 -16.05
C THR A 177 19.65 8.18 -16.20
N VAL A 178 19.99 7.88 -17.45
CA VAL A 178 21.06 6.95 -17.84
C VAL A 178 22.01 7.64 -18.82
N VAL A 179 23.25 7.16 -18.89
CA VAL A 179 24.21 7.60 -19.91
C VAL A 179 24.08 6.66 -21.11
N ALA A 180 23.78 7.21 -22.27
CA ALA A 180 23.63 6.48 -23.54
C ALA A 180 24.66 6.96 -24.58
N PRO A 181 25.01 6.14 -25.59
CA PRO A 181 25.81 6.61 -26.73
C PRO A 181 25.03 7.67 -27.54
N GLY A 182 25.66 8.81 -27.79
CA GLY A 182 25.14 9.87 -28.66
C GLY A 182 26.11 10.22 -29.79
N PRO A 183 25.71 11.10 -30.74
CA PRO A 183 26.51 11.43 -31.93
C PRO A 183 27.88 12.03 -31.60
N ASP A 184 27.95 12.89 -30.58
CA ASP A 184 29.15 13.62 -30.16
C ASP A 184 29.81 13.01 -28.91
N GLY A 185 29.48 11.76 -28.58
CA GLY A 185 29.94 11.05 -27.37
C GLY A 185 28.80 10.67 -26.41
N PRO A 186 29.10 10.29 -25.16
CA PRO A 186 28.09 9.87 -24.20
C PRO A 186 27.14 11.02 -23.82
N THR A 187 25.84 10.82 -23.96
CA THR A 187 24.80 11.78 -23.60
C THR A 187 23.94 11.27 -22.45
N VAL A 188 23.48 12.18 -21.60
CA VAL A 188 22.56 11.86 -20.50
C VAL A 188 21.13 11.92 -21.05
N VAL A 189 20.40 10.81 -20.94
CA VAL A 189 19.00 10.70 -21.35
C VAL A 189 18.14 10.26 -20.17
N GLY A 190 16.96 10.87 -20.02
CA GLY A 190 16.03 10.61 -18.93
C GLY A 190 15.25 11.86 -18.56
N LEU A 191 14.64 11.85 -17.37
CA LEU A 191 13.80 12.93 -16.86
C LEU A 191 14.62 13.88 -15.98
N GLU A 192 14.37 15.18 -16.05
CA GLU A 192 15.06 16.16 -15.21
C GLU A 192 14.69 15.95 -13.73
N THR A 193 15.65 16.11 -12.81
CA THR A 193 15.46 15.94 -11.36
C THR A 193 14.25 16.72 -10.81
N GLY A 194 14.03 17.95 -11.29
CA GLY A 194 12.87 18.76 -10.87
C GLY A 194 11.53 18.22 -11.38
N GLN A 195 11.50 17.70 -12.62
CA GLN A 195 10.31 17.06 -13.20
C GLN A 195 9.99 15.74 -12.50
N ALA A 196 11.00 14.91 -12.23
CA ALA A 196 10.88 13.67 -11.47
C ALA A 196 10.37 13.94 -10.04
N LEU A 197 10.86 14.98 -9.36
CA LEU A 197 10.39 15.38 -8.04
C LEU A 197 8.91 15.76 -8.04
N TRP A 198 8.46 16.59 -8.99
CA TRP A 198 7.05 16.93 -9.11
C TRP A 198 6.18 15.71 -9.41
N LEU A 199 6.67 14.78 -10.23
CA LEU A 199 5.96 13.54 -10.55
C LEU A 199 5.81 12.62 -9.32
N GLU A 200 6.86 12.44 -8.51
CA GLU A 200 6.76 11.73 -7.22
C GLU A 200 5.78 12.40 -6.25
N ILE A 201 5.80 13.74 -6.14
CA ILE A 201 4.88 14.47 -5.26
C ILE A 201 3.42 14.25 -5.69
N ILE A 202 3.12 14.44 -6.98
CA ILE A 202 1.77 14.37 -7.51
C ILE A 202 1.25 12.93 -7.50
N CYS A 203 2.01 11.98 -8.04
CA CYS A 203 1.61 10.57 -8.04
C CYS A 203 1.56 10.00 -6.62
N GLY A 204 2.47 10.38 -5.72
CA GLY A 204 2.43 10.01 -4.31
C GLY A 204 1.20 10.54 -3.59
N PHE A 205 0.81 11.79 -3.85
CA PHE A 205 -0.41 12.36 -3.25
C PHE A 205 -1.66 11.66 -3.78
N VAL A 206 -1.75 11.42 -5.10
CA VAL A 206 -2.87 10.69 -5.71
C VAL A 206 -2.95 9.25 -5.19
N PHE A 207 -1.83 8.56 -5.01
CA PHE A 207 -1.78 7.22 -4.42
C PHE A 207 -2.40 7.21 -3.02
N LEU A 208 -1.97 8.13 -2.15
CA LEU A 208 -2.46 8.25 -0.78
C LEU A 208 -3.94 8.64 -0.73
N PHE A 209 -4.33 9.67 -1.48
CA PHE A 209 -5.68 10.20 -1.53
C PHE A 209 -6.69 9.21 -2.14
N ALA A 210 -6.39 8.65 -3.31
CA ALA A 210 -7.34 7.84 -4.08
C ALA A 210 -7.36 6.35 -3.66
N SER A 211 -6.52 5.91 -2.72
CA SER A 211 -6.54 4.52 -2.25
C SER A 211 -6.26 4.33 -0.77
N VAL A 212 -5.11 4.82 -0.27
CA VAL A 212 -4.69 4.57 1.13
C VAL A 212 -5.64 5.23 2.13
N TRP A 213 -6.25 6.36 1.78
CA TRP A 213 -7.31 7.00 2.58
C TRP A 213 -8.50 6.08 2.86
N MET A 214 -8.92 5.25 1.89
CA MET A 214 -10.01 4.28 2.10
C MET A 214 -9.59 3.11 2.99
N ALA A 215 -8.30 2.79 3.08
CA ALA A 215 -7.77 1.83 4.05
C ALA A 215 -7.67 2.45 5.46
N PHE A 216 -7.48 3.76 5.56
CA PHE A 216 -7.34 4.51 6.80
C PHE A 216 -8.68 4.94 7.42
N ASP A 217 -9.70 5.28 6.62
CA ASP A 217 -11.07 5.52 7.12
C ASP A 217 -11.78 4.18 7.38
N HIS A 218 -11.91 3.83 8.66
CA HIS A 218 -12.57 2.62 9.13
C HIS A 218 -14.02 2.45 8.64
N ARG A 219 -14.73 3.55 8.29
CA ARG A 219 -16.08 3.51 7.72
C ARG A 219 -16.05 3.02 6.27
N GLN A 220 -15.13 3.55 5.47
CA GLN A 220 -14.92 3.12 4.08
C GLN A 220 -14.43 1.67 4.03
N ALA A 221 -13.42 1.33 4.85
CA ALA A 221 -12.90 -0.03 4.95
C ALA A 221 -13.94 -1.08 5.40
N LYS A 222 -14.96 -0.66 6.18
CA LYS A 222 -16.12 -1.50 6.53
C LYS A 222 -17.16 -1.56 5.42
N GLY A 223 -17.53 -0.42 4.83
CA GLY A 223 -18.59 -0.32 3.82
C GLY A 223 -18.23 -1.01 2.49
N LEU A 224 -17.01 -0.79 1.98
CA LEU A 224 -16.51 -1.46 0.78
C LEU A 224 -16.02 -2.89 1.07
N GLY A 225 -15.64 -3.18 2.31
CA GLY A 225 -14.96 -4.40 2.70
C GLY A 225 -13.46 -4.39 2.38
N ARG A 226 -12.66 -4.99 3.28
CA ARG A 226 -11.19 -4.92 3.26
C ARG A 226 -10.57 -5.39 1.94
N VAL A 227 -11.05 -6.49 1.37
CA VAL A 227 -10.52 -7.06 0.11
C VAL A 227 -10.65 -6.07 -1.05
N ASN A 228 -11.81 -5.41 -1.18
CA ASN A 228 -12.05 -4.43 -2.23
C ASN A 228 -11.14 -3.20 -2.08
N VAL A 229 -10.91 -2.73 -0.84
CA VAL A 229 -9.96 -1.63 -0.59
C VAL A 229 -8.54 -2.00 -1.02
N LEU A 230 -8.06 -3.20 -0.70
CA LEU A 230 -6.71 -3.64 -1.10
C LEU A 230 -6.57 -3.83 -2.62
N ILE A 231 -7.63 -4.29 -3.30
CA ILE A 231 -7.72 -4.31 -4.77
C ILE A 231 -7.60 -2.89 -5.33
N ILE A 232 -8.32 -1.91 -4.76
CA ILE A 232 -8.26 -0.51 -5.22
C ILE A 232 -6.86 0.09 -5.02
N VAL A 233 -6.16 -0.22 -3.92
CA VAL A 233 -4.76 0.20 -3.71
C VAL A 233 -3.84 -0.36 -4.81
N GLY A 234 -3.99 -1.63 -5.17
CA GLY A 234 -3.25 -2.22 -6.30
C GLY A 234 -3.58 -1.55 -7.64
N ILE A 235 -4.86 -1.39 -7.97
CA ILE A 235 -5.32 -0.76 -9.22
C ILE A 235 -4.81 0.69 -9.34
N VAL A 236 -4.97 1.50 -8.30
CA VAL A 236 -4.51 2.91 -8.31
C VAL A 236 -3.01 2.99 -8.48
N LEU A 237 -2.23 2.14 -7.79
CA LEU A 237 -0.77 2.12 -7.97
C LEU A 237 -0.36 1.68 -9.38
N GLY A 238 -1.02 0.66 -9.94
CA GLY A 238 -0.80 0.23 -11.33
C GLY A 238 -1.12 1.35 -12.34
N LEU A 239 -2.24 2.04 -12.17
CA LEU A 239 -2.61 3.19 -13.01
C LEU A 239 -1.60 4.34 -12.91
N LEU A 240 -1.03 4.59 -11.73
CA LEU A 240 0.02 5.60 -11.56
C LEU A 240 1.35 5.19 -12.21
N VAL A 241 1.69 3.90 -12.20
CA VAL A 241 2.82 3.37 -13.00
C VAL A 241 2.53 3.53 -14.49
N TYR A 242 1.32 3.24 -14.97
CA TYR A 242 0.94 3.46 -16.38
C TYR A 242 1.06 4.93 -16.79
N VAL A 243 0.48 5.84 -15.99
CA VAL A 243 0.47 7.28 -16.28
C VAL A 243 1.89 7.84 -16.23
N SER A 244 2.68 7.54 -15.20
CA SER A 244 4.06 8.06 -15.11
C SER A 244 4.93 7.56 -16.26
N THR A 245 4.94 6.26 -16.55
CA THR A 245 5.74 5.68 -17.64
C THR A 245 5.28 6.09 -19.05
N THR A 246 4.02 6.50 -19.23
CA THR A 246 3.48 6.89 -20.54
C THR A 246 3.50 8.40 -20.78
N VAL A 247 3.22 9.22 -19.77
CA VAL A 247 3.26 10.70 -19.88
C VAL A 247 4.71 11.20 -19.94
N THR A 248 5.61 10.59 -19.16
CA THR A 248 7.05 10.87 -19.20
C THR A 248 7.81 9.75 -19.91
N ALA A 249 7.36 9.37 -21.11
CA ALA A 249 7.91 8.29 -21.94
C ALA A 249 9.31 8.64 -22.51
N THR A 250 10.27 8.87 -21.62
CA THR A 250 11.62 9.31 -21.89
C THR A 250 12.58 8.16 -21.60
N LYS A 251 13.37 7.76 -22.60
CA LYS A 251 14.38 6.69 -22.44
C LYS A 251 15.33 7.06 -21.29
N GLY A 252 15.52 6.14 -20.36
CA GLY A 252 16.35 6.33 -19.16
C GLY A 252 15.58 6.64 -17.87
N TYR A 253 14.30 7.02 -17.96
CA TYR A 253 13.43 7.17 -16.79
C TYR A 253 12.65 5.87 -16.51
N ALA A 254 12.61 5.43 -15.25
CA ALA A 254 11.96 4.18 -14.86
C ALA A 254 10.44 4.30 -14.58
N GLY A 255 9.88 5.52 -14.59
CA GLY A 255 8.56 5.81 -14.04
C GLY A 255 8.64 6.24 -12.57
N ALA A 256 7.50 6.65 -12.00
CA ALA A 256 7.45 7.06 -10.60
C ALA A 256 7.67 5.85 -9.68
N GLY A 257 8.62 5.96 -8.75
CA GLY A 257 9.02 4.92 -7.82
C GLY A 257 7.96 4.62 -6.76
N LEU A 258 7.35 5.66 -6.17
CA LEU A 258 6.23 5.61 -5.20
C LEU A 258 6.46 4.73 -3.94
N ASN A 259 7.62 4.12 -3.80
CA ASN A 259 8.05 3.29 -2.70
C ASN A 259 9.58 3.43 -2.51
N PRO A 260 10.03 4.23 -1.51
CA PRO A 260 11.44 4.49 -1.27
C PRO A 260 12.27 3.24 -1.01
N ALA A 261 11.71 2.22 -0.33
CA ALA A 261 12.41 0.95 -0.09
C ALA A 261 12.62 0.15 -1.38
N ARG A 262 11.65 0.19 -2.30
CA ARG A 262 11.74 -0.41 -3.65
C ARG A 262 12.75 0.29 -4.55
N CYS A 263 13.02 1.58 -4.34
CA CYS A 263 14.11 2.26 -5.05
C CYS A 263 15.46 2.02 -4.36
N LEU A 264 15.50 2.01 -3.03
CA LEU A 264 16.72 1.85 -2.23
C LEU A 264 17.38 0.48 -2.42
N GLY A 265 16.60 -0.60 -2.46
CA GLY A 265 17.12 -1.98 -2.58
C GLY A 265 18.07 -2.16 -3.76
N PRO A 266 17.61 -1.97 -5.01
CA PRO A 266 18.47 -2.02 -6.20
C PRO A 266 19.60 -0.98 -6.16
N ALA A 267 19.36 0.24 -5.65
CA ALA A 267 20.40 1.26 -5.55
C ALA A 267 21.58 0.84 -4.65
N ILE A 268 21.32 0.17 -3.53
CA ILE A 268 22.36 -0.40 -2.65
C ILE A 268 23.06 -1.59 -3.33
N VAL A 269 22.30 -2.50 -3.96
CA VAL A 269 22.84 -3.78 -4.48
C VAL A 269 23.60 -3.63 -5.80
N ARG A 270 23.13 -2.75 -6.70
CA ARG A 270 23.76 -2.49 -8.00
C ARG A 270 24.62 -1.24 -8.00
N GLY A 271 24.25 -0.19 -7.27
CA GLY A 271 24.99 1.09 -7.24
C GLY A 271 25.00 1.83 -8.58
N GLY A 272 26.03 2.67 -8.77
CA GLY A 272 26.19 3.46 -10.00
C GLY A 272 25.10 4.52 -10.16
N HIS A 273 24.56 4.66 -11.38
CA HIS A 273 23.61 5.73 -11.74
C HIS A 273 22.27 5.67 -10.98
N LEU A 274 21.95 4.55 -10.30
CA LEU A 274 20.78 4.47 -9.40
C LEU A 274 20.86 5.44 -8.20
N TRP A 275 22.04 5.98 -7.91
CA TRP A 275 22.23 7.05 -6.92
C TRP A 275 22.02 8.47 -7.48
N ASN A 276 21.99 8.64 -8.81
CA ASN A 276 21.84 9.95 -9.43
C ASN A 276 20.43 10.51 -9.16
N GLY A 277 20.35 11.50 -8.27
CA GLY A 277 19.08 12.09 -7.84
C GLY A 277 18.20 11.17 -6.98
N HIS A 278 18.75 10.09 -6.41
CA HIS A 278 18.02 9.10 -5.60
C HIS A 278 17.19 9.71 -4.46
N TRP A 279 17.63 10.83 -3.90
CA TRP A 279 16.92 11.59 -2.87
C TRP A 279 15.49 11.98 -3.28
N VAL A 280 15.21 12.11 -4.58
CA VAL A 280 13.87 12.41 -5.13
C VAL A 280 12.85 11.36 -4.70
N PHE A 281 13.23 10.08 -4.73
CA PHE A 281 12.38 8.95 -4.30
C PHE A 281 12.09 8.93 -2.80
N TRP A 282 12.71 9.81 -2.02
CA TRP A 282 12.47 9.99 -0.58
C TRP A 282 11.74 11.30 -0.29
N VAL A 283 12.26 12.42 -0.81
CA VAL A 283 11.74 13.76 -0.54
C VAL A 283 10.39 13.98 -1.23
N GLY A 284 10.23 13.55 -2.49
CA GLY A 284 8.97 13.70 -3.23
C GLY A 284 7.81 13.00 -2.50
N PRO A 285 7.94 11.71 -2.17
CA PRO A 285 6.90 10.99 -1.44
C PRO A 285 6.71 11.47 0.01
N ALA A 286 7.76 11.97 0.68
CA ALA A 286 7.61 12.58 2.01
C ALA A 286 6.77 13.87 1.96
N ILE A 287 6.98 14.74 0.95
CA ILE A 287 6.16 15.93 0.71
C ILE A 287 4.70 15.52 0.42
N ALA A 288 4.49 14.46 -0.39
CA ALA A 288 3.16 13.92 -0.64
C ALA A 288 2.45 13.44 0.65
N CYS A 289 3.17 12.77 1.56
CA CYS A 289 2.64 12.38 2.87
C CYS A 289 2.23 13.58 3.73
N VAL A 290 3.01 14.67 3.71
CA VAL A 290 2.68 15.91 4.43
C VAL A 290 1.44 16.58 3.84
N ALA A 291 1.36 16.71 2.51
CA ALA A 291 0.20 17.26 1.82
C ALA A 291 -1.07 16.42 2.10
N PHE A 292 -0.95 15.09 2.09
CA PHE A 292 -2.02 14.18 2.46
C PHE A 292 -2.45 14.34 3.92
N ALA A 293 -1.51 14.41 4.86
CA ALA A 293 -1.84 14.63 6.27
C ALA A 293 -2.55 15.97 6.52
N ILE A 294 -2.16 17.04 5.80
CA ILE A 294 -2.88 18.33 5.82
C ILE A 294 -4.31 18.16 5.29
N TYR A 295 -4.49 17.50 4.13
CA TYR A 295 -5.82 17.19 3.58
C TYR A 295 -6.73 16.48 4.61
N THR A 296 -6.23 15.44 5.30
CA THR A 296 -7.01 14.69 6.31
C THR A 296 -7.39 15.51 7.56
N LYS A 297 -6.69 16.63 7.83
CA LYS A 297 -7.00 17.54 8.93
C LYS A 297 -7.96 18.67 8.53
N VAL A 298 -7.95 19.06 7.25
CA VAL A 298 -8.81 20.13 6.73
C VAL A 298 -10.25 19.66 6.51
N ILE A 299 -10.45 18.41 6.05
CA ILE A 299 -11.80 17.86 5.82
C ILE A 299 -12.34 17.21 7.10
N PRO A 300 -13.40 17.73 7.73
CA PRO A 300 -13.90 17.19 8.98
C PRO A 300 -14.55 15.81 8.78
N SER A 301 -14.18 14.84 9.61
CA SER A 301 -14.70 13.46 9.52
C SER A 301 -16.22 13.34 9.67
N HIS A 302 -16.89 14.36 10.23
CA HIS A 302 -18.35 14.38 10.41
C HIS A 302 -19.13 14.95 9.21
N LEU A 303 -18.45 15.52 8.21
CA LEU A 303 -19.04 15.89 6.91
C LEU A 303 -19.15 14.65 5.99
N SER A 304 -19.74 13.58 6.51
CA SER A 304 -20.34 12.55 5.67
C SER A 304 -21.58 13.15 5.03
N HIS A 305 -21.63 13.18 3.71
CA HIS A 305 -22.82 13.56 2.96
C HIS A 305 -24.01 12.69 3.42
N THR A 306 -24.96 13.30 4.14
CA THR A 306 -26.35 12.89 4.15
C THR A 306 -26.92 13.23 2.77
N MET A 307 -26.71 12.34 1.81
CA MET A 307 -27.61 12.20 0.68
C MET A 307 -28.43 10.95 0.98
N GLU A 308 -29.70 11.18 1.24
CA GLU A 308 -30.74 10.19 1.55
C GLU A 308 -30.98 9.23 0.37
#